data_AF-A0A4Q1F286-F1
#
_entry.id   AF-A0A4Q1F286-F1
#
_cell.length_a   1.000
_cell.length_b   1.000
_cell.length_c   1.000
_cell.angle_alpha   90.00
_cell.angle_beta   90.00
_cell.angle_gamma   90.00
#
_symmetry.space_group_name_H-M   'P 1'
#
loop_
_entity.id
_entity.type
_entity.pdbx_description
1 polymer ?
#
loop_
_entity_poly.entity_id
_entity_poly.type
_entity_poly.pdbx_seq_one_letter_code
_entity_poly.pdbx_strand_id
1 'polypeptide(L)'
;MKKSILLLLTITALFSCKEESKSTPDTADTKTLDSVKNIENKKQAALNKAIYTKYEYKDSKGASLIIENSLPKGGMKYTDPKGKVYVYVVFWTQVSNQTANPLELKMDFPVHSYEIPALPDQYFKILLPPNEMTYEKIPLFNYGLKDLNSFLDKNIHKSSSLKRTINPKQSSSFYVVLLCVTKGAHGTLRTGLSLKGQNLFYTINDKEIHCGNINLKDLILEK
;
A
#
# COMPACT_ATOMS: atom_id res chain seq x y z
N MET A 1 76.95 2.74 6.62
CA MET A 1 77.62 3.00 7.93
C MET A 1 77.41 4.45 8.31
N LYS A 2 77.33 4.72 9.62
CA LYS A 2 77.23 6.01 10.30
C LYS A 2 75.82 6.61 10.42
N LYS A 3 75.24 6.23 11.57
CA LYS A 3 74.29 6.97 12.39
C LYS A 3 74.81 8.38 12.72
N SER A 4 73.91 9.14 13.35
CA SER A 4 74.14 10.19 14.35
C SER A 4 73.93 11.62 13.86
N ILE A 5 73.35 12.56 14.61
CA ILE A 5 72.68 12.62 15.93
C ILE A 5 72.27 14.10 16.09
N LEU A 6 71.18 14.37 16.85
CA LEU A 6 70.83 15.62 17.57
C LEU A 6 70.74 16.95 16.78
N LEU A 7 70.07 18.01 17.22
CA LEU A 7 69.00 18.37 18.17
C LEU A 7 69.10 19.92 18.29
N LEU A 8 68.07 20.53 18.88
CA LEU A 8 67.89 21.95 19.22
C LEU A 8 67.37 22.85 18.09
N LEU A 9 66.58 23.89 18.33
CA LEU A 9 65.58 24.33 19.34
C LEU A 9 65.35 25.83 19.00
N THR A 10 64.25 26.40 19.51
CA THR A 10 63.90 27.85 19.52
C THR A 10 63.35 28.42 18.20
N ILE A 11 62.15 29.03 18.03
CA ILE A 11 61.09 29.73 18.80
C ILE A 11 60.90 31.13 18.15
N THR A 12 59.63 31.43 17.81
CA THR A 12 59.00 32.75 17.49
C THR A 12 59.41 33.42 16.17
N ALA A 13 58.54 34.12 15.43
CA ALA A 13 57.37 34.89 15.83
C ALA A 13 56.29 34.95 14.72
N LEU A 14 55.07 35.26 15.15
CA LEU A 14 53.90 35.62 14.34
C LEU A 14 54.20 36.80 13.41
N PHE A 15 53.68 36.81 12.19
CA PHE A 15 52.84 37.89 11.67
C PHE A 15 52.08 37.42 10.42
N SER A 16 50.78 37.68 10.47
CA SER A 16 49.75 37.34 9.50
C SER A 16 49.82 38.23 8.26
N CYS A 17 49.81 37.63 7.06
CA CYS A 17 49.32 38.27 5.84
C CYS A 17 48.33 37.32 5.14
N LYS A 18 47.11 37.82 4.97
CA LYS A 18 46.00 37.20 4.22
C LYS A 18 46.39 37.02 2.74
N GLU A 19 46.12 35.85 2.19
CA GLU A 19 45.88 35.67 0.75
C GLU A 19 44.40 35.35 0.51
N GLU A 20 43.87 36.01 -0.51
CA GLU A 20 42.50 35.98 -0.98
C GLU A 20 42.31 34.76 -1.91
N SER A 21 41.39 33.86 -1.57
CA SER A 21 40.95 32.78 -2.48
C SER A 21 39.47 32.95 -2.83
N LYS A 22 39.23 33.11 -4.13
CA LYS A 22 37.89 33.13 -4.74
C LYS A 22 37.28 31.73 -4.62
N SER A 23 36.10 31.62 -4.00
CA SER A 23 35.28 30.41 -4.06
C SER A 23 34.34 30.43 -5.27
N THR A 24 34.47 29.41 -6.11
CA THR A 24 33.50 29.04 -7.15
C THR A 24 32.28 28.39 -6.49
N PRO A 25 31.02 28.60 -6.95
CA PRO A 25 29.86 27.95 -6.36
C PRO A 25 29.79 26.47 -6.75
N ASP A 26 29.51 25.63 -5.76
CA ASP A 26 29.38 24.17 -5.86
C ASP A 26 28.32 23.73 -6.90
N THR A 27 28.78 23.01 -7.93
CA THR A 27 27.94 22.34 -8.93
C THR A 27 27.49 20.93 -8.47
N ALA A 28 27.86 20.53 -7.25
CA ALA A 28 27.61 19.20 -6.70
C ALA A 28 26.20 19.05 -6.07
N ASP A 29 25.66 20.12 -5.49
CA ASP A 29 24.37 20.08 -4.78
C ASP A 29 23.17 20.02 -5.72
N THR A 30 23.25 20.70 -6.87
CA THR A 30 22.15 20.73 -7.85
C THR A 30 21.94 19.36 -8.51
N LYS A 31 23.01 18.65 -8.89
CA LYS A 31 22.90 17.31 -9.50
C LYS A 31 22.31 16.26 -8.55
N THR A 32 22.60 16.37 -7.26
CA THR A 32 22.10 15.44 -6.24
C THR A 32 20.62 15.70 -5.95
N LEU A 33 20.21 16.96 -5.83
CA LEU A 33 18.81 17.35 -5.63
C LEU A 33 17.92 16.98 -6.83
N ASP A 34 18.40 17.20 -8.05
CA ASP A 34 17.66 16.88 -9.27
C ASP A 34 17.53 15.36 -9.47
N SER A 35 18.55 14.59 -9.10
CA SER A 35 18.50 13.12 -9.11
C SER A 35 17.47 12.58 -8.12
N VAL A 36 17.44 13.10 -6.89
CA VAL A 36 16.46 12.71 -5.86
C VAL A 36 15.03 13.03 -6.28
N LYS A 37 14.78 14.27 -6.77
CA LYS A 37 13.46 14.67 -7.29
C LYS A 37 13.00 13.79 -8.45
N ASN A 38 13.90 13.40 -9.36
CA ASN A 38 13.58 12.53 -10.49
C ASN A 38 13.20 11.11 -10.01
N ILE A 39 13.88 10.58 -8.98
CA ILE A 39 13.55 9.29 -8.37
C ILE A 39 12.19 9.34 -7.67
N GLU A 40 11.90 10.39 -6.90
CA GLU A 40 10.60 10.58 -6.23
C GLU A 40 9.46 10.70 -7.25
N ASN A 41 9.65 11.48 -8.31
CA ASN A 41 8.66 11.62 -9.38
C ASN A 41 8.38 10.29 -10.09
N LYS A 42 9.40 9.47 -10.33
CA LYS A 42 9.23 8.13 -10.91
C LYS A 42 8.50 7.18 -9.97
N LYS A 43 8.80 7.21 -8.67
CA LYS A 43 8.08 6.43 -7.65
C LYS A 43 6.61 6.83 -7.57
N GLN A 44 6.32 8.13 -7.56
CA GLN A 44 4.95 8.65 -7.54
C GLN A 44 4.18 8.26 -8.81
N ALA A 45 4.81 8.33 -9.98
CA ALA A 45 4.20 7.88 -11.23
C ALA A 45 3.90 6.36 -11.22
N ALA A 46 4.78 5.54 -10.65
CA ALA A 46 4.55 4.10 -10.50
C ALA A 46 3.40 3.79 -9.52
N LEU A 47 3.30 4.55 -8.41
CA LEU A 47 2.19 4.48 -7.47
C LEU A 47 0.86 4.83 -8.16
N ASN A 48 0.81 5.97 -8.86
CA ASN A 48 -0.40 6.41 -9.55
C ASN A 48 -0.86 5.40 -10.61
N LYS A 49 0.07 4.72 -11.29
CA LYS A 49 -0.24 3.65 -12.25
C LYS A 49 -0.80 2.38 -11.61
N ALA A 50 -0.58 2.17 -10.31
CA ALA A 50 -1.07 0.99 -9.60
C ALA A 50 -2.44 1.22 -8.95
N ILE A 51 -2.92 2.47 -8.87
CA ILE A 51 -4.21 2.84 -8.30
C ILE A 51 -5.30 2.68 -9.37
N TYR A 52 -6.37 1.98 -9.00
CA TYR A 52 -7.57 1.82 -9.82
C TYR A 52 -8.59 2.91 -9.51
N THR A 53 -8.94 3.08 -8.23
CA THR A 53 -9.90 4.09 -7.78
C THR A 53 -9.34 4.81 -6.58
N LYS A 54 -9.69 6.09 -6.47
CA LYS A 54 -9.49 6.91 -5.28
C LYS A 54 -10.82 7.56 -4.92
N TYR A 55 -11.24 7.39 -3.67
CA TYR A 55 -12.39 8.08 -3.11
C TYR A 55 -11.93 9.02 -2.02
N GLU A 56 -12.43 10.25 -2.05
CA GLU A 56 -12.21 11.24 -0.99
C GLU A 56 -13.55 11.57 -0.34
N TYR A 57 -13.64 11.40 0.97
CA TYR A 57 -14.83 11.71 1.75
C TYR A 57 -14.51 12.84 2.72
N LYS A 58 -15.22 13.95 2.62
CA LYS A 58 -15.03 15.11 3.50
C LYS A 58 -15.96 15.05 4.69
N ASP A 59 -15.45 15.36 5.87
CA ASP A 59 -16.28 15.66 7.03
C ASP A 59 -16.83 17.10 6.95
N SER A 60 -17.72 17.45 7.88
CA SER A 60 -18.33 18.79 7.97
C SER A 60 -17.32 19.93 8.21
N LYS A 61 -16.07 19.60 8.58
CA LYS A 61 -14.97 20.55 8.78
C LYS A 61 -14.00 20.58 7.60
N GLY A 62 -14.28 19.84 6.52
CA GLY A 62 -13.46 19.75 5.31
C GLY A 62 -12.24 18.82 5.42
N ALA A 63 -12.12 18.05 6.50
CA ALA A 63 -11.05 17.05 6.63
C ALA A 63 -11.43 15.75 5.91
N SER A 64 -10.44 15.10 5.30
CA SER A 64 -10.70 13.97 4.39
C SER A 64 -10.47 12.60 5.02
N LEU A 65 -11.31 11.65 4.66
CA LEU A 65 -11.00 10.23 4.65
C LEU A 65 -10.77 9.80 3.21
N ILE A 66 -9.59 9.26 2.90
CA ILE A 66 -9.22 8.87 1.54
C ILE A 66 -9.11 7.34 1.47
N ILE A 67 -9.73 6.74 0.46
CA ILE A 67 -9.62 5.30 0.17
C ILE A 67 -9.04 5.12 -1.22
N GLU A 68 -7.89 4.46 -1.31
CA GLU A 68 -7.24 4.12 -2.57
C GLU A 68 -7.24 2.60 -2.75
N ASN A 69 -7.69 2.14 -3.91
CA ASN A 69 -7.76 0.73 -4.26
C ASN A 69 -6.84 0.44 -5.43
N SER A 70 -6.17 -0.70 -5.41
CA SER A 70 -5.22 -1.07 -6.44
C SER A 70 -5.85 -1.71 -7.68
N LEU A 71 -5.11 -1.69 -8.78
CA LEU A 71 -5.28 -2.65 -9.87
C LEU A 71 -4.93 -4.08 -9.42
N PRO A 72 -5.33 -5.12 -10.18
CA PRO A 72 -4.99 -6.50 -9.85
C PRO A 72 -3.52 -6.84 -10.12
N LYS A 73 -2.93 -7.69 -9.28
CA LYS A 73 -1.75 -8.50 -9.60
C LYS A 73 -2.02 -9.98 -9.34
N GLY A 74 -1.37 -10.87 -10.08
CA GLY A 74 -1.57 -12.31 -9.98
C GLY A 74 -2.37 -12.84 -11.17
N GLY A 75 -3.43 -13.62 -10.91
CA GLY A 75 -4.10 -14.44 -11.93
C GLY A 75 -3.51 -15.85 -12.04
N MET A 76 -2.92 -16.33 -10.93
CA MET A 76 -2.22 -17.60 -10.87
C MET A 76 -3.15 -18.69 -10.33
N LYS A 77 -2.89 -19.94 -10.74
CA LYS A 77 -3.59 -21.10 -10.19
C LYS A 77 -3.10 -21.42 -8.77
N TYR A 78 -4.03 -21.86 -7.94
CA TYR A 78 -3.79 -22.42 -6.62
C TYR A 78 -4.64 -23.67 -6.47
N THR A 79 -4.06 -24.75 -5.96
CA THR A 79 -4.77 -25.99 -5.66
C THR A 79 -4.84 -26.12 -4.14
N ASP A 80 -6.05 -26.21 -3.59
CA ASP A 80 -6.23 -26.35 -2.15
C ASP A 80 -5.81 -27.76 -1.66
N PRO A 81 -5.64 -27.97 -0.35
CA PRO A 81 -5.28 -29.27 0.20
C PRO A 81 -6.29 -30.40 -0.09
N LYS A 82 -7.50 -30.07 -0.57
CA LYS A 82 -8.54 -31.01 -0.99
C LYS A 82 -8.54 -31.27 -2.49
N GLY A 83 -7.60 -30.69 -3.24
CA GLY A 83 -7.45 -30.84 -4.69
C GLY A 83 -8.32 -29.90 -5.53
N LYS A 84 -9.09 -28.97 -4.93
CA LYS A 84 -9.89 -28.01 -5.70
C LYS A 84 -9.02 -26.88 -6.22
N VAL A 85 -9.14 -26.58 -7.51
CA VAL A 85 -8.32 -25.58 -8.19
C VAL A 85 -9.05 -24.23 -8.27
N TYR A 86 -8.34 -23.19 -7.86
CA TYR A 86 -8.76 -21.80 -7.90
C TYR A 86 -7.80 -20.97 -8.74
N VAL A 87 -8.27 -19.80 -9.18
CA VAL A 87 -7.42 -18.69 -9.62
C VAL A 87 -7.50 -17.62 -8.55
N TYR A 88 -6.34 -17.10 -8.14
CA TYR A 88 -6.26 -15.99 -7.19
C TYR A 88 -5.74 -14.71 -7.84
N VAL A 89 -6.22 -13.59 -7.32
CA VAL A 89 -5.77 -12.24 -7.66
C VAL A 89 -5.55 -11.47 -6.36
N VAL A 90 -4.47 -10.71 -6.29
CA VAL A 90 -4.06 -9.90 -5.15
C VAL A 90 -4.29 -8.42 -5.47
N PHE A 91 -4.95 -7.76 -4.53
CA PHE A 91 -5.18 -6.32 -4.50
C PHE A 91 -4.63 -5.76 -3.19
N TRP A 92 -4.53 -4.43 -3.12
CA TRP A 92 -4.37 -3.71 -1.86
C TRP A 92 -5.34 -2.54 -1.78
N THR A 93 -5.67 -2.16 -0.55
CA THR A 93 -6.41 -0.94 -0.24
C THR A 93 -5.62 -0.16 0.80
N GLN A 94 -5.50 1.16 0.58
CA GLN A 94 -5.04 2.10 1.59
C GLN A 94 -6.21 2.96 2.06
N VAL A 95 -6.28 3.17 3.37
CA VAL A 95 -7.21 4.10 3.99
C VAL A 95 -6.39 5.16 4.74
N SER A 96 -6.55 6.42 4.39
CA SER A 96 -5.85 7.56 4.99
C SER A 96 -6.81 8.45 5.75
N ASN A 97 -6.61 8.54 7.06
CA ASN A 97 -7.43 9.35 7.95
C ASN A 97 -6.83 10.75 8.14
N GLN A 98 -7.31 11.74 7.40
CA GLN A 98 -6.92 13.14 7.60
C GLN A 98 -7.82 13.88 8.58
N THR A 99 -8.82 13.21 9.17
CA THR A 99 -9.73 13.78 10.17
C THR A 99 -9.06 13.95 11.54
N ALA A 100 -9.76 14.62 12.46
CA ALA A 100 -9.27 14.87 13.81
C ALA A 100 -9.46 13.68 14.78
N ASN A 101 -10.26 12.68 14.41
CA ASN A 101 -10.61 11.56 15.29
C ASN A 101 -10.03 10.24 14.77
N PRO A 102 -9.65 9.29 15.65
CA PRO A 102 -9.29 7.95 15.23
C PRO A 102 -10.43 7.26 14.48
N LEU A 103 -10.08 6.66 13.34
CA LEU A 103 -10.98 5.84 12.53
C LEU A 103 -10.88 4.39 13.01
N GLU A 104 -12.02 3.79 13.37
CA GLU A 104 -12.17 2.34 13.50
C GLU A 104 -12.69 1.78 12.18
N LEU A 105 -11.90 0.95 11.51
CA LEU A 105 -12.28 0.21 10.31
C LEU A 105 -12.55 -1.24 10.68
N LYS A 106 -13.77 -1.73 10.41
CA LYS A 106 -14.17 -3.12 10.65
C LYS A 106 -14.73 -3.71 9.37
N MET A 107 -14.15 -4.82 8.92
CA MET A 107 -14.58 -5.54 7.73
C MET A 107 -14.73 -7.03 8.01
N ASP A 108 -15.76 -7.64 7.45
CA ASP A 108 -16.06 -9.07 7.57
C ASP A 108 -16.54 -9.63 6.23
N PHE A 109 -15.95 -10.76 5.83
CA PHE A 109 -16.34 -11.51 4.63
C PHE A 109 -16.70 -12.95 5.01
N PRO A 110 -17.93 -13.41 4.66
CA PRO A 110 -18.32 -14.79 4.90
C PRO A 110 -17.61 -15.73 3.92
N VAL A 111 -17.56 -17.03 4.26
CA VAL A 111 -16.91 -18.09 3.45
C VAL A 111 -17.41 -18.13 2.00
N HIS A 112 -18.70 -17.88 1.82
CA HIS A 112 -19.38 -17.74 0.54
C HIS A 112 -19.71 -16.26 0.33
N SER A 113 -18.67 -15.47 0.02
CA SER A 113 -18.78 -14.01 0.01
C SER A 113 -19.74 -13.53 -1.09
N TYR A 114 -19.58 -14.07 -2.30
CA TYR A 114 -20.39 -13.65 -3.43
C TYR A 114 -20.46 -14.71 -4.53
N GLU A 115 -21.67 -15.09 -4.93
CA GLU A 115 -21.89 -16.05 -6.01
C GLU A 115 -21.39 -15.51 -7.36
N ILE A 116 -20.69 -16.34 -8.12
CA ILE A 116 -20.18 -16.00 -9.44
C ILE A 116 -21.37 -15.99 -10.40
N PRO A 117 -21.70 -14.87 -11.07
CA PRO A 117 -22.93 -14.75 -11.86
C PRO A 117 -23.13 -15.83 -12.92
N ALA A 118 -22.04 -16.29 -13.55
CA ALA A 118 -22.07 -17.30 -14.59
C ALA A 118 -22.05 -18.75 -14.06
N LEU A 119 -21.91 -18.96 -12.75
CA LEU A 119 -21.72 -20.27 -12.13
C LEU A 119 -22.55 -20.39 -10.84
N PRO A 120 -23.77 -20.93 -10.94
CA PRO A 120 -24.60 -21.23 -9.77
C PRO A 120 -23.83 -22.06 -8.74
N ASP A 121 -24.04 -21.75 -7.46
CA ASP A 121 -23.40 -22.40 -6.30
C ASP A 121 -21.87 -22.33 -6.26
N GLN A 122 -21.25 -21.47 -7.08
CA GLN A 122 -19.83 -21.15 -6.97
C GLN A 122 -19.67 -19.73 -6.49
N TYR A 123 -18.77 -19.52 -5.52
CA TYR A 123 -18.61 -18.23 -4.88
C TYR A 123 -17.17 -17.74 -5.04
N PHE A 124 -17.03 -16.43 -5.26
CA PHE A 124 -15.83 -15.71 -4.92
C PHE A 124 -15.54 -15.85 -3.43
N LYS A 125 -14.26 -16.01 -3.12
CA LYS A 125 -13.73 -16.00 -1.75
C LYS A 125 -12.87 -14.77 -1.58
N ILE A 126 -13.16 -13.98 -0.57
CA ILE A 126 -12.40 -12.78 -0.23
C ILE A 126 -11.66 -13.04 1.07
N LEU A 127 -10.34 -13.02 1.02
CA LEU A 127 -9.47 -13.23 2.18
C LEU A 127 -8.60 -12.00 2.42
N LEU A 128 -8.36 -11.69 3.68
CA LEU A 128 -7.57 -10.57 4.16
C LEU A 128 -6.31 -11.11 4.87
N PRO A 129 -5.18 -11.26 4.15
CA PRO A 129 -3.93 -11.65 4.75
C PRO A 129 -3.50 -10.69 5.86
N PRO A 130 -2.90 -11.17 6.96
CA PRO A 130 -2.46 -10.32 8.06
C PRO A 130 -1.22 -9.49 7.72
N ASN A 131 -0.54 -9.78 6.61
CA ASN A 131 0.67 -9.10 6.17
C ASN A 131 0.43 -7.60 5.96
N GLU A 132 1.41 -6.79 6.36
CA GLU A 132 1.38 -5.35 6.10
C GLU A 132 1.73 -5.06 4.65
N MET A 133 0.91 -4.23 3.99
CA MET A 133 1.20 -3.70 2.67
C MET A 133 1.92 -2.36 2.79
N THR A 134 2.91 -2.12 1.92
CA THR A 134 3.63 -0.83 1.85
C THR A 134 3.89 -0.45 0.40
N TYR A 135 4.15 0.84 0.15
CA TYR A 135 4.35 1.35 -1.21
C TYR A 135 5.58 0.80 -1.91
N GLU A 136 6.63 0.45 -1.18
CA GLU A 136 7.86 -0.15 -1.72
C GLU A 136 7.58 -1.53 -2.33
N LYS A 137 6.47 -2.18 -1.93
CA LYS A 137 6.08 -3.48 -2.45
C LYS A 137 5.22 -3.38 -3.71
N ILE A 138 4.77 -2.19 -4.10
CA ILE A 138 4.01 -1.98 -5.34
C ILE A 138 4.66 -2.61 -6.57
N PRO A 139 5.96 -2.44 -6.85
CA PRO A 139 6.56 -3.03 -8.05
C PRO A 139 6.70 -4.56 -7.98
N LEU A 140 6.67 -5.16 -6.78
CA LEU A 140 6.95 -6.58 -6.60
C LEU A 140 5.83 -7.50 -7.12
N PHE A 141 6.19 -8.75 -7.37
CA PHE A 141 5.23 -9.81 -7.69
C PHE A 141 4.20 -9.94 -6.55
N ASN A 142 2.91 -10.05 -6.91
CA ASN A 142 1.78 -10.07 -5.96
C ASN A 142 1.87 -8.97 -4.89
N TYR A 143 2.36 -7.78 -5.26
CA TYR A 143 2.56 -6.68 -4.33
C TYR A 143 3.44 -7.05 -3.11
N GLY A 144 4.40 -7.97 -3.29
CA GLY A 144 5.31 -8.41 -2.23
C GLY A 144 4.67 -9.24 -1.13
N LEU A 145 3.44 -9.75 -1.34
CA LEU A 145 2.77 -10.65 -0.41
C LEU A 145 3.51 -11.99 -0.34
N LYS A 146 4.04 -12.31 0.84
CA LYS A 146 4.78 -13.55 1.11
C LYS A 146 3.86 -14.62 1.70
N ASP A 147 4.29 -15.87 1.60
CA ASP A 147 3.65 -17.02 2.24
C ASP A 147 2.17 -17.24 1.86
N LEU A 148 1.76 -16.74 0.69
CA LEU A 148 0.38 -16.76 0.24
C LEU A 148 -0.21 -18.18 0.23
N ASN A 149 0.50 -19.18 -0.31
CA ASN A 149 -0.03 -20.55 -0.36
C ASN A 149 -0.30 -21.11 1.05
N SER A 150 0.63 -20.94 1.99
CA SER A 150 0.44 -21.38 3.38
C SER A 150 -0.73 -20.65 4.05
N PHE A 151 -0.91 -19.36 3.75
CA PHE A 151 -2.09 -18.61 4.19
C PHE A 151 -3.39 -19.15 3.60
N LEU A 152 -3.41 -19.43 2.29
CA LEU A 152 -4.59 -19.96 1.60
C LEU A 152 -4.98 -21.35 2.13
N ASP A 153 -4.02 -22.25 2.30
CA ASP A 153 -4.25 -23.61 2.82
C ASP A 153 -4.98 -23.60 4.16
N LYS A 154 -4.64 -22.63 5.02
CA LYS A 154 -5.21 -22.50 6.36
C LYS A 154 -6.56 -21.79 6.40
N ASN A 155 -6.88 -20.96 5.40
CA ASN A 155 -7.95 -19.97 5.49
C ASN A 155 -8.99 -20.03 4.36
N ILE A 156 -8.78 -20.76 3.27
CA ILE A 156 -9.69 -20.78 2.11
C ILE A 156 -11.12 -21.25 2.42
N HIS A 157 -11.30 -21.98 3.52
CA HIS A 157 -12.60 -22.45 3.99
C HIS A 157 -13.11 -21.72 5.24
N LYS A 158 -12.49 -20.59 5.62
CA LYS A 158 -12.86 -19.79 6.79
C LYS A 158 -13.36 -18.42 6.36
N SER A 159 -14.17 -17.79 7.21
CA SER A 159 -14.46 -16.37 7.06
C SER A 159 -13.18 -15.55 7.27
N SER A 160 -13.16 -14.35 6.72
CA SER A 160 -12.04 -13.43 6.87
C SER A 160 -12.52 -12.10 7.41
N SER A 161 -11.78 -11.53 8.34
CA SER A 161 -12.12 -10.26 8.97
C SER A 161 -10.88 -9.39 9.16
N LEU A 162 -11.12 -8.09 9.25
CA LEU A 162 -10.10 -7.08 9.49
C LEU A 162 -10.65 -6.05 10.45
N LYS A 163 -9.89 -5.78 11.51
CA LYS A 163 -10.10 -4.66 12.41
C LYS A 163 -8.83 -3.82 12.45
N ARG A 164 -8.97 -2.53 12.21
CA ARG A 164 -7.87 -1.55 12.26
C ARG A 164 -8.34 -0.28 12.95
N THR A 165 -7.43 0.33 13.69
CA THR A 165 -7.58 1.71 14.17
C THR A 165 -6.55 2.56 13.43
N ILE A 166 -7.00 3.64 12.79
CA ILE A 166 -6.16 4.56 12.04
C ILE A 166 -6.25 5.92 12.72
N ASN A 167 -5.18 6.34 13.39
CA ASN A 167 -5.18 7.60 14.12
C ASN A 167 -5.25 8.80 13.17
N PRO A 168 -5.57 10.00 13.68
CA PRO A 168 -5.50 11.24 12.91
C PRO A 168 -4.15 11.38 12.19
N LYS A 169 -4.20 11.80 10.93
CA LYS A 169 -3.05 12.02 10.04
C LYS A 169 -2.23 10.76 9.73
N GLN A 170 -2.80 9.58 9.93
CA GLN A 170 -2.17 8.30 9.59
C GLN A 170 -2.90 7.57 8.46
N SER A 171 -2.21 6.60 7.87
CA SER A 171 -2.74 5.70 6.85
C SER A 171 -2.51 4.25 7.25
N SER A 172 -3.39 3.36 6.80
CA SER A 172 -3.20 1.92 6.91
C SER A 172 -3.44 1.25 5.56
N SER A 173 -2.54 0.35 5.16
CA SER A 173 -2.67 -0.42 3.93
C SER A 173 -2.74 -1.91 4.23
N PHE A 174 -3.61 -2.62 3.52
CA PHE A 174 -3.80 -4.05 3.68
C PHE A 174 -4.03 -4.73 2.34
N TYR A 175 -3.71 -6.03 2.28
CA TYR A 175 -3.97 -6.86 1.11
C TYR A 175 -5.40 -7.37 1.09
N VAL A 176 -5.93 -7.57 -0.11
CA VAL A 176 -7.15 -8.34 -0.36
C VAL A 176 -6.83 -9.40 -1.39
N VAL A 177 -7.11 -10.66 -1.08
CA VAL A 177 -6.94 -11.78 -2.00
C VAL A 177 -8.31 -12.30 -2.40
N LEU A 178 -8.58 -12.21 -3.69
CA LEU A 178 -9.81 -12.70 -4.30
C LEU A 178 -9.53 -14.03 -4.98
N LEU A 179 -10.31 -15.06 -4.66
CA LEU A 179 -10.23 -16.38 -5.30
C LEU A 179 -11.56 -16.73 -5.97
N CYS A 180 -11.48 -17.35 -7.13
CA CYS A 180 -12.61 -17.98 -7.80
C CYS A 180 -12.19 -19.33 -8.36
N VAL A 181 -13.15 -20.22 -8.61
CA VAL A 181 -12.88 -21.44 -9.37
C VAL A 181 -12.43 -21.08 -10.79
N THR A 182 -11.60 -21.92 -11.41
CA THR A 182 -11.04 -21.66 -12.75
C THR A 182 -12.09 -21.34 -13.81
N LYS A 183 -13.25 -22.01 -13.76
CA LYS A 183 -14.39 -21.73 -14.65
C LYS A 183 -15.00 -20.34 -14.46
N GLY A 184 -14.76 -19.67 -13.33
CA GLY A 184 -15.27 -18.34 -13.04
C GLY A 184 -14.25 -17.23 -13.29
N ALA A 185 -13.03 -17.58 -13.67
CA ALA A 185 -11.96 -16.64 -13.95
C ALA A 185 -12.12 -16.06 -15.37
N HIS A 186 -13.06 -15.14 -15.53
CA HIS A 186 -13.33 -14.46 -16.80
C HIS A 186 -13.01 -12.97 -16.73
N GLY A 187 -12.27 -12.49 -17.72
CA GLY A 187 -11.94 -11.08 -17.88
C GLY A 187 -11.01 -10.55 -16.79
N THR A 188 -10.85 -9.23 -16.79
CA THR A 188 -10.01 -8.57 -15.79
C THR A 188 -10.86 -8.15 -14.61
N LEU A 189 -10.54 -8.66 -13.41
CA LEU A 189 -11.23 -8.27 -12.19
C LEU A 189 -10.86 -6.83 -11.78
N ARG A 190 -11.87 -6.09 -11.36
CA ARG A 190 -11.75 -4.78 -10.72
C ARG A 190 -12.40 -4.85 -9.36
N THR A 191 -11.71 -4.35 -8.34
CA THR A 191 -12.26 -4.34 -6.99
C THR A 191 -11.97 -3.03 -6.31
N GLY A 192 -12.80 -2.66 -5.34
CA GLY A 192 -12.51 -1.51 -4.50
C GLY A 192 -13.38 -1.46 -3.26
N LEU A 193 -12.80 -0.92 -2.19
CA LEU A 193 -13.52 -0.52 -1.00
C LEU A 193 -14.06 0.90 -1.20
N SER A 194 -15.30 1.11 -0.77
CA SER A 194 -15.96 2.42 -0.75
C SER A 194 -16.85 2.55 0.49
N LEU A 195 -17.31 3.77 0.76
CA LEU A 195 -18.25 4.11 1.83
C LEU A 195 -19.57 4.62 1.26
N LYS A 196 -20.66 4.21 1.90
CA LYS A 196 -21.98 4.86 1.81
C LYS A 196 -22.47 5.15 3.21
N GLY A 197 -22.39 6.41 3.62
CA GLY A 197 -22.51 6.79 5.03
C GLY A 197 -21.39 6.14 5.85
N GLN A 198 -21.76 5.41 6.91
CA GLN A 198 -20.82 4.67 7.76
C GLN A 198 -20.57 3.23 7.29
N ASN A 199 -21.29 2.75 6.28
CA ASN A 199 -21.23 1.37 5.83
C ASN A 199 -20.14 1.23 4.76
N LEU A 200 -19.35 0.16 4.89
CA LEU A 200 -18.32 -0.23 3.95
C LEU A 200 -18.88 -1.18 2.93
N PHE A 201 -18.50 -0.93 1.68
CA PHE A 201 -18.89 -1.75 0.55
C PHE A 201 -17.65 -2.15 -0.24
N TYR A 202 -17.50 -3.45 -0.47
CA TYR A 202 -16.48 -3.99 -1.35
C TYR A 202 -17.10 -4.36 -2.68
N THR A 203 -16.58 -3.78 -3.74
CA THR A 203 -17.08 -4.01 -5.10
C THR A 203 -16.19 -5.05 -5.80
N ILE A 204 -16.82 -5.97 -6.54
CA ILE A 204 -16.18 -6.85 -7.51
C ILE A 204 -16.86 -6.61 -8.85
N ASN A 205 -16.12 -6.02 -9.79
CA ASN A 205 -16.63 -5.45 -11.04
C ASN A 205 -17.80 -4.49 -10.78
N ASP A 206 -19.01 -4.84 -11.17
CA ASP A 206 -20.20 -3.99 -11.01
C ASP A 206 -21.04 -4.37 -9.78
N LYS A 207 -20.66 -5.42 -9.04
CA LYS A 207 -21.41 -5.84 -7.87
C LYS A 207 -20.79 -5.38 -6.57
N GLU A 208 -21.66 -4.80 -5.76
CA GLU A 208 -21.35 -4.29 -4.44
C GLU A 208 -21.74 -5.28 -3.33
N ILE A 209 -20.89 -5.43 -2.32
CA ILE A 209 -21.09 -6.30 -1.17
C ILE A 209 -20.91 -5.46 0.09
N HIS A 210 -21.94 -5.38 0.92
CA HIS A 210 -21.81 -4.79 2.25
C HIS A 210 -20.83 -5.64 3.08
N CYS A 211 -19.75 -5.01 3.55
CA CYS A 211 -18.64 -5.74 4.17
C CYS A 211 -18.24 -5.20 5.54
N GLY A 212 -18.98 -4.26 6.13
CA GLY A 212 -18.70 -3.76 7.47
C GLY A 212 -18.99 -2.27 7.64
N ASN A 213 -18.31 -1.63 8.58
CA ASN A 213 -18.59 -0.24 8.92
C ASN A 213 -17.39 0.51 9.51
N ILE A 214 -17.57 1.83 9.62
CA ILE A 214 -16.68 2.76 10.32
C ILE A 214 -17.40 3.51 11.42
N ASN A 215 -16.64 4.16 12.32
CA ASN A 215 -17.16 4.99 13.42
C ASN A 215 -17.31 6.49 13.06
N LEU A 216 -16.68 6.96 11.98
CA LEU A 216 -16.75 8.37 11.58
C LEU A 216 -18.08 8.68 10.88
N LYS A 217 -18.67 9.82 11.21
CA LYS A 217 -19.99 10.26 10.73
C LYS A 217 -19.88 11.43 9.77
N ASP A 218 -20.98 11.70 9.06
CA ASP A 218 -21.16 12.88 8.22
C ASP A 218 -20.07 13.06 7.15
N LEU A 219 -19.54 11.93 6.70
CA LEU A 219 -18.59 11.85 5.60
C LEU A 219 -19.34 11.87 4.27
N ILE A 220 -19.05 12.86 3.44
CA ILE A 220 -19.68 13.07 2.14
C ILE A 220 -18.64 12.83 1.05
N LEU A 221 -18.96 11.99 0.07
CA LEU A 221 -18.09 11.77 -1.08
C LEU A 221 -17.89 13.08 -1.85
N GLU A 222 -16.63 13.47 -2.03
CA GLU A 222 -16.23 14.58 -2.89
C GLU A 222 -16.26 14.08 -4.35
N LYS A 223 -16.95 14.83 -5.21
CA LYS A 223 -17.15 14.51 -6.63
C LYS A 223 -16.06 15.12 -7.49
#